data_AF-A0A2E8CR25-F1
#
_entry.id   AF-A0A2E8CR25-F1
#
_cell.length_a   1.000
_cell.length_b   1.000
_cell.length_c   1.000
_cell.angle_alpha   90.00
_cell.angle_beta   90.00
_cell.angle_gamma   90.00
#
_symmetry.space_group_name_H-M   'P 1'
#
loop_
_entity.id
_entity.type
_entity.pdbx_description
1 polymer ?
#
loop_
_entity_poly.entity_id
_entity_poly.type
_entity_poly.pdbx_seq_one_letter_code
_entity_poly.pdbx_strand_id
1 'polypeptide(L)'
;MPTDPFIHLHLHTEYSTLDGAVRIKDLMKKAERAKMPAVAMTDHGNIFGAIDFYQAGKAAGIKPIIGCEMYLTPPGVKLTEKKAQTVTVGSKAKKKRNSHLTLLASTLKGYENLMKLTSIGHLEGMYY
;
A
#
# COMPACT_ATOMS: atom_id res chain seq x y z
N MET A 1 -26.70 -17.13 12.81
CA MET A 1 -26.00 -16.93 11.53
C MET A 1 -24.51 -16.84 11.83
N PRO A 2 -23.62 -17.63 11.22
CA PRO A 2 -22.21 -17.24 11.19
C PRO A 2 -22.16 -15.97 10.34
N THR A 3 -21.90 -14.83 10.95
CA THR A 3 -21.47 -13.65 10.21
C THR A 3 -20.04 -13.96 9.78
N ASP A 4 -19.81 -14.19 8.49
CA ASP A 4 -18.46 -14.43 8.01
C ASP A 4 -17.52 -13.32 8.51
N PRO A 5 -16.37 -13.67 9.11
CA PRO A 5 -15.46 -12.68 9.66
C PRO A 5 -14.92 -11.80 8.54
N PHE A 6 -15.19 -10.49 8.62
CA PHE A 6 -14.67 -9.50 7.70
C PHE A 6 -13.28 -9.01 8.15
N ILE A 7 -12.38 -8.79 7.19
CA ILE A 7 -11.06 -8.20 7.42
C ILE A 7 -10.78 -7.11 6.38
N HIS A 8 -10.12 -6.03 6.79
CA HIS A 8 -9.66 -5.00 5.86
C HIS A 8 -8.35 -5.43 5.20
N LEU A 9 -8.36 -5.48 3.86
CA LEU A 9 -7.19 -5.79 3.03
C LEU A 9 -6.59 -4.58 2.31
N HIS A 10 -7.23 -3.41 2.44
CA HIS A 10 -6.76 -2.14 1.90
C HIS A 10 -6.98 -1.08 2.98
N LEU A 11 -5.90 -0.65 3.62
CA LEU A 11 -5.93 0.30 4.72
C LEU A 11 -4.63 1.10 4.77
N HIS A 12 -4.79 2.40 4.98
CA HIS A 12 -3.72 3.39 5.09
C HIS A 12 -3.47 3.73 6.55
N THR A 13 -2.24 3.56 6.97
CA THR A 13 -1.75 3.94 8.30
C THR A 13 -1.15 5.34 8.27
N GLU A 14 -0.70 5.82 9.43
CA GLU A 14 0.07 7.06 9.58
C GLU A 14 1.35 7.13 8.72
N TYR A 15 1.80 6.00 8.14
CA TYR A 15 2.93 5.95 7.22
C TYR A 15 2.57 6.28 5.76
N SER A 16 1.28 6.40 5.42
CA SER A 16 0.82 7.17 4.26
C SER A 16 0.88 8.67 4.59
N THR A 17 2.08 9.23 4.71
CA THR A 17 2.38 10.51 5.40
C THR A 17 1.59 11.75 4.95
N LEU A 18 1.01 11.74 3.74
CA LEU A 18 0.23 12.86 3.20
C LEU A 18 -1.30 12.62 3.23
N ASP A 19 -1.76 11.45 3.68
CA ASP A 19 -3.16 11.02 3.56
C ASP A 19 -3.64 10.19 4.77
N GLY A 20 -2.87 9.17 5.16
CA GLY A 20 -3.27 8.24 6.20
C GLY A 20 -3.26 8.85 7.60
N ALA A 21 -4.40 8.77 8.26
CA ALA A 21 -4.60 9.27 9.64
C ALA A 21 -4.69 8.14 10.69
N VAL A 22 -4.60 6.87 10.28
CA VAL A 22 -4.83 5.73 11.16
C VAL A 22 -3.54 5.34 11.88
N ARG A 23 -3.48 5.59 13.19
CA ARG A 23 -2.35 5.17 14.02
C ARG A 23 -2.37 3.66 14.25
N ILE A 24 -1.21 3.00 14.12
CA ILE A 24 -1.12 1.54 14.18
C ILE A 24 -1.67 0.97 15.50
N LYS A 25 -1.34 1.59 16.63
CA LYS A 25 -1.80 1.13 17.96
C LYS A 25 -3.32 1.22 18.12
N ASP A 26 -3.93 2.29 17.61
CA ASP A 26 -5.38 2.49 17.70
C ASP A 26 -6.15 1.59 16.73
N LEU A 27 -5.55 1.30 15.57
CA LEU A 27 -6.04 0.29 14.64
C LEU A 27 -6.11 -1.09 15.28
N MET A 28 -5.06 -1.55 15.95
CA MET A 28 -5.05 -2.87 16.60
C MET A 28 -6.15 -2.97 17.67
N LYS A 29 -6.31 -1.94 18.51
CA LYS A 29 -7.42 -1.88 19.49
C LYS A 29 -8.80 -1.88 18.83
N LYS A 30 -8.95 -1.29 17.65
CA LYS A 30 -10.21 -1.27 16.91
C LYS A 30 -10.51 -2.64 16.30
N ALA A 31 -9.52 -3.27 15.68
CA ALA A 31 -9.62 -4.59 15.08
C ALA A 31 -9.92 -5.68 16.14
N GLU A 32 -9.28 -5.62 17.31
CA GLU A 32 -9.58 -6.49 18.45
C GLU A 32 -11.05 -6.35 18.90
N ARG A 33 -11.51 -5.13 19.15
CA ARG A 33 -12.92 -4.86 19.51
C ARG A 33 -13.92 -5.34 18.45
N ALA A 34 -13.53 -5.24 17.18
CA ALA A 34 -14.34 -5.72 16.05
C ALA A 34 -14.21 -7.23 15.80
N LYS A 35 -13.43 -7.95 16.63
CA LYS A 35 -13.14 -9.39 16.48
C LYS A 35 -12.58 -9.75 15.10
N MET A 36 -11.80 -8.85 14.50
CA MET A 36 -11.13 -9.08 13.22
C MET A 36 -9.88 -9.94 13.46
N PRO A 37 -9.78 -11.15 12.86
CA PRO A 37 -8.63 -12.02 13.08
C PRO A 37 -7.36 -11.54 12.36
N ALA A 38 -7.49 -10.64 11.39
CA ALA A 38 -6.39 -10.10 10.59
C ALA A 38 -6.70 -8.69 10.11
N VAL A 39 -5.65 -7.94 9.75
CA VAL A 39 -5.74 -6.64 9.07
C VAL A 39 -4.51 -6.42 8.20
N ALA A 40 -4.70 -5.80 7.04
CA ALA A 40 -3.61 -5.44 6.14
C ALA A 40 -3.14 -3.99 6.31
N MET A 41 -1.85 -3.78 6.06
CA MET A 41 -1.25 -2.45 5.84
C MET A 41 -0.97 -2.31 4.35
N THR A 42 -1.48 -1.26 3.71
CA THR A 42 -1.29 -1.01 2.28
C THR A 42 -1.04 0.49 2.05
N ASP A 43 0.00 1.02 2.68
CA ASP A 43 0.35 2.43 2.59
C ASP A 43 0.76 2.84 1.16
N HIS A 44 0.63 4.13 0.87
CA HIS A 44 0.91 4.73 -0.43
C HIS A 44 2.40 4.64 -0.79
N GLY A 45 2.71 3.77 -1.76
CA GLY A 45 4.01 3.67 -2.40
C GLY A 45 5.16 3.23 -1.49
N ASN A 46 4.90 2.86 -0.24
CA ASN A 46 5.92 2.58 0.76
C ASN A 46 5.52 1.43 1.70
N ILE A 47 6.48 0.98 2.50
CA ILE A 47 6.31 -0.04 3.54
C ILE A 47 7.02 0.38 4.84
N PHE A 48 7.11 1.70 5.11
CA PHE A 48 7.88 2.24 6.23
C PHE A 48 7.37 1.71 7.59
N GLY A 49 6.05 1.55 7.72
CA GLY A 49 5.41 1.02 8.92
C GLY A 49 5.44 -0.49 9.07
N ALA A 50 6.05 -1.25 8.15
CA ALA A 50 5.87 -2.72 8.10
C ALA A 50 6.30 -3.42 9.39
N ILE A 51 7.43 -3.01 9.98
CA ILE A 51 7.95 -3.61 11.21
C ILE A 51 7.08 -3.26 12.42
N ASP A 52 6.72 -1.98 12.57
CA ASP A 52 5.85 -1.51 13.66
C ASP A 52 4.47 -2.18 13.59
N PHE A 53 3.90 -2.28 12.39
CA PHE A 53 2.63 -2.94 12.13
C PHE A 53 2.67 -4.43 12.45
N TYR A 54 3.72 -5.11 12.01
CA TYR A 54 3.92 -6.53 12.30
C TYR A 54 4.02 -6.79 13.80
N GLN A 55 4.85 -6.01 14.51
CA GLN A 55 5.02 -6.15 15.96
C GLN A 55 3.73 -5.84 16.72
N ALA A 56 3.02 -4.76 16.35
CA ALA A 56 1.77 -4.38 16.99
C ALA A 56 0.65 -5.42 16.77
N GLY A 57 0.51 -5.95 15.54
CA GLY A 57 -0.46 -7.01 15.25
C GLY A 57 -0.17 -8.28 16.05
N LYS A 58 1.10 -8.71 16.07
CA LYS A 58 1.54 -9.87 16.86
C LYS A 58 1.25 -9.70 18.35
N ALA A 59 1.53 -8.52 18.92
CA ALA A 59 1.26 -8.22 20.33
C ALA A 59 -0.24 -8.21 20.67
N ALA A 60 -1.10 -7.81 19.73
CA ALA A 60 -2.55 -7.78 19.89
C ALA A 60 -3.25 -9.11 19.52
N GLY A 61 -2.50 -10.15 19.13
CA GLY A 61 -3.08 -11.42 18.68
C GLY A 61 -3.82 -11.33 17.33
N ILE A 62 -3.57 -10.28 16.55
CA ILE A 62 -4.18 -10.04 15.23
C ILE A 62 -3.15 -10.39 14.16
N LYS A 63 -3.52 -11.18 13.14
CA LYS A 63 -2.62 -11.53 12.05
C LYS A 63 -2.32 -10.28 11.18
N PRO A 64 -1.07 -9.77 11.17
CA PRO A 64 -0.72 -8.68 10.28
C PRO A 64 -0.55 -9.19 8.84
N ILE A 65 -1.07 -8.47 7.86
CA ILE A 65 -0.85 -8.71 6.44
C ILE A 65 -0.07 -7.51 5.87
N ILE A 66 1.14 -7.74 5.38
CA ILE A 66 1.96 -6.65 4.84
C ILE A 66 1.68 -6.50 3.34
N GLY A 67 1.39 -5.27 2.92
CA GLY A 67 1.12 -4.89 1.55
C GLY A 67 1.59 -3.47 1.26
N CYS A 68 1.25 -2.98 0.07
CA CYS A 68 1.55 -1.64 -0.39
C CYS A 68 0.55 -1.25 -1.48
N GLU A 69 0.03 -0.03 -1.44
CA GLU A 69 -0.70 0.56 -2.57
C GLU A 69 0.32 1.25 -3.49
N MET A 70 0.71 0.55 -4.56
CA MET A 70 1.75 0.99 -5.49
C MET A 70 1.21 2.01 -6.49
N TYR A 71 2.06 2.96 -6.87
CA TYR A 71 1.82 3.84 -8.02
C TYR A 71 2.29 3.16 -9.31
N LEU A 72 1.33 2.79 -10.16
CA LEU A 72 1.59 2.20 -11.47
C LEU A 72 1.63 3.28 -12.55
N THR A 73 2.70 3.28 -13.33
CA THR A 73 2.85 4.18 -14.46
C THR A 73 1.98 3.72 -15.63
N PRO A 74 1.45 4.63 -16.46
CA PRO A 74 0.63 4.23 -17.59
C PRO A 74 1.40 3.38 -18.62
N PRO A 75 0.69 2.57 -19.43
CA PRO A 75 1.33 1.77 -20.47
C PRO A 75 2.20 2.61 -21.41
N GLY A 76 3.33 2.03 -21.81
CA GLY A 76 4.30 2.64 -22.73
C GLY A 76 5.19 3.73 -22.10
N VAL A 77 5.08 3.99 -20.79
CA VAL A 77 6.04 4.85 -20.08
C VAL A 77 7.21 4.00 -19.59
N LYS A 78 8.43 4.34 -20.01
CA LYS A 78 9.65 3.65 -19.57
C LYS A 78 10.08 4.17 -18.20
N LEU A 79 10.75 3.32 -17.41
CA LEU A 79 11.28 3.69 -16.09
C LEU A 79 12.27 4.89 -16.16
N THR A 80 12.97 5.04 -17.29
CA THR A 80 13.91 6.15 -17.54
C THR A 80 13.22 7.46 -17.94
N GLU A 81 11.94 7.43 -18.29
CA GLU A 81 11.20 8.61 -18.75
C GLU A 81 10.71 9.39 -17.53
N LYS A 82 11.49 10.38 -17.08
CA LYS A 82 11.21 11.12 -15.84
C LYS A 82 10.19 12.24 -15.95
N LYS A 83 9.82 12.64 -17.18
CA LYS A 83 8.91 13.76 -17.43
C LYS A 83 7.46 13.31 -17.40
N ALA A 84 6.60 14.10 -16.78
CA ALA A 84 5.15 13.91 -16.85
C ALA A 84 4.66 13.87 -18.31
N GLN A 85 4.25 12.68 -18.78
CA GLN A 85 3.73 12.53 -20.15
C GLN A 85 2.32 13.10 -20.27
N THR A 86 1.93 13.57 -21.46
CA THR A 86 0.56 13.96 -21.78
C THR A 86 -0.10 12.90 -22.66
N VAL A 87 -1.33 12.53 -22.34
CA VAL A 87 -2.24 11.74 -23.19
C VAL A 87 -3.29 12.67 -23.76
N THR A 88 -3.44 12.66 -25.07
CA THR A 88 -4.57 13.31 -25.74
C THR A 88 -5.82 12.45 -25.54
N VAL A 89 -6.80 12.96 -24.80
CA VAL A 89 -8.12 12.31 -24.65
C VAL A 89 -9.15 13.24 -25.27
N GLY A 90 -9.63 12.89 -26.46
CA GLY A 90 -10.43 13.80 -27.30
C GLY A 90 -9.59 14.96 -27.84
N SER A 91 -10.10 16.19 -27.79
CA SER A 91 -9.40 17.41 -28.25
C SER A 91 -8.54 18.10 -27.17
N LYS A 92 -8.40 17.50 -25.97
CA LYS A 92 -7.63 18.08 -24.87
C LYS A 92 -6.48 17.17 -24.43
N ALA A 93 -5.29 17.74 -24.34
CA ALA A 93 -4.14 17.08 -23.71
C ALA A 93 -4.38 16.99 -22.19
N LYS A 94 -4.44 15.77 -21.64
CA LYS A 94 -4.45 15.51 -20.20
C LYS A 94 -3.11 14.91 -19.79
N LYS A 95 -2.60 15.22 -18.59
CA LYS A 95 -1.43 14.52 -18.07
C LYS A 95 -1.76 13.03 -17.86
N LYS A 96 -0.87 12.15 -18.29
CA LYS A 96 -0.84 10.71 -18.08
C LYS A 96 -0.71 10.51 -16.56
N ARG A 97 -1.79 10.08 -15.89
CA ARG A 97 -1.84 9.94 -14.43
C ARG A 97 -1.45 8.53 -14.03
N ASN A 98 -0.68 8.39 -12.97
CA ASN A 98 -0.45 7.11 -12.34
C ASN A 98 -1.77 6.53 -11.83
N SER A 99 -1.91 5.22 -11.85
CA SER A 99 -3.00 4.49 -11.22
C SER A 99 -2.50 3.81 -9.95
N HIS A 100 -3.40 3.48 -9.03
CA HIS A 100 -3.05 2.75 -7.82
C HIS A 100 -3.22 1.25 -8.03
N LEU A 101 -2.35 0.45 -7.40
CA LEU A 101 -2.43 -1.01 -7.40
C LEU A 101 -2.12 -1.55 -6.00
N THR A 102 -3.11 -2.16 -5.36
CA THR A 102 -2.95 -2.80 -4.05
C THR A 102 -2.28 -4.16 -4.21
N LEU A 103 -1.11 -4.33 -3.57
CA LEU A 103 -0.36 -5.58 -3.53
C LEU A 103 -0.27 -6.10 -2.10
N LEU A 104 -0.42 -7.41 -1.93
CA LEU A 104 -0.30 -8.10 -0.63
C LEU A 104 0.79 -9.18 -0.71
N ALA A 105 1.65 -9.23 0.31
CA ALA A 105 2.64 -10.30 0.44
C ALA A 105 2.01 -11.53 1.14
N SER A 106 1.81 -12.61 0.37
CA SER A 106 1.34 -13.89 0.92
C SER A 106 2.46 -14.76 1.51
N THR A 107 3.72 -14.44 1.21
CA THR A 107 4.90 -15.19 1.64
C THR A 107 6.05 -14.24 1.98
N LEU A 108 7.09 -14.76 2.65
CA LEU A 108 8.34 -14.01 2.86
C LEU A 108 8.95 -13.56 1.52
N LYS A 109 8.87 -14.41 0.48
CA LYS A 109 9.34 -14.03 -0.85
C LYS A 109 8.54 -12.87 -1.43
N GLY A 110 7.23 -12.85 -1.21
CA GLY A 110 6.36 -11.73 -1.55
C GLY A 110 6.78 -10.44 -0.83
N TYR A 111 7.11 -10.52 0.45
CA TYR A 111 7.61 -9.38 1.22
C TYR A 111 8.96 -8.86 0.69
N GLU A 112 9.91 -9.75 0.38
CA GLU A 112 11.17 -9.37 -0.29
C GLU A 112 10.93 -8.67 -1.63
N ASN A 113 9.97 -9.16 -2.41
CA ASN A 113 9.62 -8.54 -3.68
C ASN A 113 8.98 -7.17 -3.48
N LEU A 114 8.11 -6.99 -2.47
CA LEU A 114 7.58 -5.68 -2.10
C LEU A 114 8.70 -4.70 -1.75
N MET A 115 9.66 -5.12 -0.90
CA MET A 115 10.83 -4.29 -0.57
C MET A 115 11.61 -3.85 -1.81
N LYS A 116 11.82 -4.76 -2.77
CA LYS A 116 12.50 -4.45 -4.02
C LYS A 116 11.70 -3.48 -4.89
N LEU A 117 10.40 -3.74 -5.07
CA LEU A 117 9.52 -2.91 -5.91
C LEU A 117 9.38 -1.49 -5.36
N THR A 118 9.21 -1.32 -4.04
CA THR A 118 9.14 0.02 -3.43
C THR A 118 10.49 0.75 -3.54
N SER A 119 11.61 0.03 -3.43
CA SER A 119 12.95 0.59 -3.63
C SER A 119 13.16 1.06 -5.07
N ILE A 120 12.82 0.23 -6.07
CA ILE A 120 12.88 0.61 -7.49
C ILE A 120 11.96 1.81 -7.76
N GLY A 121 10.75 1.83 -7.21
CA GLY A 121 9.82 2.94 -7.32
C GLY A 121 10.41 4.27 -6.85
N HIS A 122 11.13 4.27 -5.73
CA HIS A 122 11.79 5.47 -5.20
C HIS A 122 13.08 5.85 -5.94
N LEU A 123 13.94 4.89 -6.27
CA LEU A 123 15.25 5.15 -6.88
C LEU A 123 15.13 5.46 -8.39
N GLU A 124 14.27 4.73 -9.08
CA GLU A 124 14.19 4.75 -10.54
C GLU A 124 12.81 5.19 -11.05
N GLY A 125 11.75 5.06 -10.26
CA GLY A 125 10.37 5.35 -10.66
C GLY A 125 9.86 6.77 -10.38
N MET A 126 10.64 7.61 -9.70
CA MET A 126 10.20 8.99 -9.38
C MET A 126 10.19 9.89 -10.62
N TYR A 127 9.05 10.57 -10.84
CA TYR A 127 8.83 11.56 -11.92
C TYR A 127 8.96 12.99 -11.37
N TYR A 128 9.24 13.94 -12.27
CA TYR A 128 9.19 15.39 -12.01
C TYR A 128 8.46 16.16 -13.14
#